data_AF-A0A7V8XWX1-F1
#
_entry.id   AF-A0A7V8XWX1-F1
#
_cell.length_a   1.000
_cell.length_b   1.000
_cell.length_c   1.000
_cell.angle_alpha   90.00
_cell.angle_beta   90.00
_cell.angle_gamma   90.00
#
_symmetry.space_group_name_H-M   'P 1'
#
loop_
_entity.id
_entity.type
_entity.pdbx_description
1 polymer ?
#
loop_
_entity_poly.entity_id
_entity_poly.type
_entity_poly.pdbx_seq_one_letter_code
_entity_poly.pdbx_strand_id
1 'polypeptide(L)'
;MRRPGTRASRISTERRRTAGHSATPFSKPWQQNRPFNEVFHRLFGRPPAALRRATVAGASPGLNGEVIILLRYRPPYDWLSVTSFLQARAIAGVEVVSSDRYARTIEIDGVHGVVTVEPSSGNALRIAIRFPRLSALPTIIARLRRVFDLAADPQAIGAHLAEDPRLVALVRARPGLRVPGAWDGFELAVRAVLGQQITVTAAAGLAGQLVARYGQRLLEPVLETEGLTHVFPGPERLAPADLSTLGLPRTRAATLLSLAAAVVADPQVLGAGRE
;
A
#
# COMPACT_ATOMS: atom_id res chain seq x y z
N MET A 1 46.82 -21.30 -59.87
CA MET A 1 48.08 -20.79 -60.46
C MET A 1 47.94 -19.28 -60.65
N ARG A 2 48.94 -18.51 -60.18
CA ARG A 2 49.17 -17.06 -60.38
C ARG A 2 48.27 -16.03 -59.65
N ARG A 3 48.79 -15.52 -58.53
CA ARG A 3 48.81 -14.06 -58.24
C ARG A 3 49.82 -13.38 -59.18
N PRO A 4 49.71 -12.06 -59.43
CA PRO A 4 50.49 -11.05 -58.67
C PRO A 4 49.64 -9.80 -58.34
N GLY A 5 49.89 -9.02 -57.28
CA GLY A 5 50.99 -8.04 -57.14
C GLY A 5 50.56 -6.70 -57.78
N THR A 6 50.74 -5.49 -57.26
CA THR A 6 51.68 -4.93 -56.29
C THR A 6 51.24 -3.49 -55.91
N ARG A 7 51.80 -3.02 -54.79
CA ARG A 7 51.71 -1.73 -54.05
C ARG A 7 51.79 -0.38 -54.80
N ALA A 8 51.45 0.64 -53.98
CA ALA A 8 51.93 2.04 -53.89
C ALA A 8 51.07 3.07 -54.66
N SER A 9 50.85 4.31 -54.23
CA SER A 9 51.61 5.21 -53.35
C SER A 9 50.74 6.36 -52.81
N ARG A 10 51.36 7.18 -51.94
CA ARG A 10 50.90 8.32 -51.14
C ARG A 10 50.46 9.57 -51.94
N ILE A 11 49.95 10.55 -51.17
CA ILE A 11 49.85 12.03 -51.33
C ILE A 11 48.39 12.49 -51.53
N SER A 12 47.86 13.61 -51.03
CA SER A 12 47.95 14.43 -49.81
C SER A 12 46.79 15.46 -49.91
N THR A 13 46.40 16.11 -48.81
CA THR A 13 45.68 17.43 -48.76
C THR A 13 44.30 17.56 -49.43
N GLU A 14 43.24 17.79 -48.65
CA GLU A 14 42.67 19.14 -48.38
C GLU A 14 41.29 18.98 -47.74
N ARG A 15 40.95 19.90 -46.83
CA ARG A 15 39.72 19.95 -46.05
C ARG A 15 38.47 20.22 -46.92
N ARG A 16 37.36 19.53 -46.63
CA ARG A 16 36.03 20.16 -46.54
C ARG A 16 35.09 19.35 -45.64
N ARG A 17 34.47 20.08 -44.73
CA ARG A 17 33.45 19.64 -43.76
C ARG A 17 32.17 19.21 -44.50
N THR A 18 31.48 18.17 -44.02
CA THR A 18 30.04 18.18 -43.64
C THR A 18 29.58 16.79 -43.17
N ALA A 19 28.74 16.77 -42.12
CA ALA A 19 27.94 15.66 -41.57
C ALA A 19 28.72 14.38 -41.14
N GLY A 20 29.11 14.20 -39.88
CA GLY A 20 28.22 14.24 -38.71
C GLY A 20 27.70 12.84 -38.33
N HIS A 21 28.55 11.81 -38.32
CA HIS A 21 28.27 10.54 -37.65
C HIS A 21 28.66 10.69 -36.17
N SER A 22 27.70 10.98 -35.29
CA SER A 22 27.91 10.93 -33.84
C SER A 22 27.54 9.55 -33.31
N ALA A 23 28.50 8.63 -33.35
CA ALA A 23 28.58 7.56 -32.36
C ALA A 23 29.32 8.14 -31.15
N THR A 24 28.59 8.37 -30.05
CA THR A 24 29.17 8.64 -28.73
C THR A 24 28.65 7.60 -27.74
N PRO A 25 29.48 6.65 -27.29
CA PRO A 25 29.32 6.05 -25.98
C PRO A 25 29.82 7.05 -24.92
N PHE A 26 29.41 6.84 -23.66
CA PHE A 26 29.62 7.72 -22.48
C PHE A 26 28.52 8.76 -22.20
N SER A 27 27.37 8.28 -21.72
CA SER A 27 26.68 9.00 -20.65
C SER A 27 27.39 8.70 -19.32
N LYS A 28 27.87 9.74 -18.67
CA LYS A 28 28.58 9.71 -17.38
C LYS A 28 27.81 8.89 -16.32
N PRO A 29 28.51 8.17 -15.43
CA PRO A 29 27.88 7.57 -14.25
C PRO A 29 27.41 8.71 -13.36
N TRP A 30 26.09 8.81 -13.13
CA TRP A 30 25.57 9.70 -12.09
C TRP A 30 25.95 9.11 -10.75
N GLN A 31 26.98 9.72 -10.17
CA GLN A 31 27.41 9.48 -8.82
C GLN A 31 26.34 9.89 -7.81
N GLN A 32 26.42 9.20 -6.68
CA GLN A 32 25.52 9.14 -5.54
C GLN A 32 25.14 10.52 -4.93
N ASN A 33 24.00 10.48 -4.26
CA ASN A 33 23.49 11.44 -3.26
C ASN A 33 22.89 12.75 -3.79
N ARG A 34 21.59 12.70 -4.09
CA ARG A 34 20.70 13.81 -3.71
C ARG A 34 19.77 13.36 -2.58
N PRO A 35 20.00 13.80 -1.34
CA PRO A 35 19.08 13.50 -0.25
C PRO A 35 17.75 14.21 -0.48
N PHE A 36 16.66 13.47 -0.27
CA PHE A 36 15.24 13.85 -0.18
C PHE A 36 14.92 15.22 0.48
N ASN A 37 15.87 15.80 1.21
CA ASN A 37 15.78 17.14 1.82
C ASN A 37 15.40 18.26 0.82
N GLU A 38 15.84 18.18 -0.45
CA GLU A 38 15.47 19.19 -1.47
C GLU A 38 14.00 19.14 -1.89
N VAL A 39 13.35 17.97 -1.80
CA VAL A 39 11.93 17.78 -2.15
C VAL A 39 11.04 18.19 -0.97
N PHE A 40 11.48 17.91 0.26
CA PHE A 40 10.78 18.28 1.49
C PHE A 40 10.73 19.80 1.71
N HIS A 41 11.82 20.52 1.44
CA HIS A 41 11.83 21.99 1.50
C HIS A 41 10.94 22.65 0.44
N ARG A 42 10.81 22.02 -0.73
CA ARG A 42 10.03 22.54 -1.86
C ARG A 42 8.52 22.32 -1.70
N LEU A 43 8.11 21.30 -0.94
CA LEU A 43 6.70 20.96 -0.70
C LEU A 43 6.11 21.56 0.59
N PHE A 44 6.93 21.74 1.65
CA PHE A 44 6.39 22.10 2.97
C PHE A 44 6.72 23.51 3.46
N GLY A 45 7.64 24.24 2.81
CA GLY A 45 7.99 25.63 3.17
C GLY A 45 8.45 25.84 4.62
N ARG A 46 8.60 24.78 5.42
CA ARG A 46 8.92 24.82 6.85
C ARG A 46 9.71 23.58 7.28
N PRO A 47 10.67 23.72 8.22
CA PRO A 47 11.47 22.60 8.72
C PRO A 47 10.68 21.67 9.65
N PRO A 48 11.11 20.39 9.80
CA PRO A 48 10.44 19.35 10.60
C PRO A 48 10.10 19.74 12.05
N ALA A 49 10.87 20.64 12.66
CA ALA A 49 10.64 21.14 14.02
C ALA A 49 9.34 21.94 14.16
N ALA A 50 8.83 22.55 13.08
CA ALA A 50 7.55 23.25 13.08
C ALA A 50 6.34 22.30 13.11
N LEU A 51 6.51 21.03 12.72
CA LEU A 51 5.45 20.01 12.75
C LEU A 51 5.03 19.59 14.16
N ARG A 52 5.90 19.73 15.17
CA ARG A 52 5.56 19.41 16.58
C ARG A 52 4.43 20.26 17.14
N ARG A 53 4.22 21.47 16.61
CA ARG A 53 3.28 22.44 17.19
C ARG A 53 1.83 22.25 16.75
N ALA A 54 1.57 21.45 15.71
CA ALA A 54 0.25 21.48 15.06
C ALA A 54 -0.62 20.23 15.28
N THR A 55 -0.11 19.01 15.30
CA THR A 55 -1.02 17.84 15.19
C THR A 55 -0.41 16.55 15.71
N VAL A 56 -1.10 15.93 16.67
CA VAL A 56 -0.91 14.58 17.27
C VAL A 56 0.21 14.46 18.30
N ALA A 57 -0.17 14.41 19.58
CA ALA A 57 0.72 14.05 20.69
C ALA A 57 1.35 12.66 20.45
N GLY A 58 2.69 12.59 20.40
CA GLY A 58 3.44 11.33 20.23
C GLY A 58 3.97 11.06 18.81
N ALA A 59 3.80 11.98 17.86
CA ALA A 59 4.41 11.89 16.54
C ALA A 59 5.88 12.35 16.55
N SER A 60 6.77 11.57 15.92
CA SER A 60 8.19 11.90 15.74
C SER A 60 8.60 11.76 14.27
N PRO A 61 9.50 12.60 13.74
CA PRO A 61 10.03 12.42 12.39
C PRO A 61 10.89 11.15 12.31
N GLY A 62 10.67 10.36 11.27
CA GLY A 62 11.49 9.22 10.89
C GLY A 62 12.68 9.63 10.01
N LEU A 63 13.64 8.72 9.85
CA LEU A 63 14.90 8.96 9.12
C LEU A 63 14.67 9.28 7.63
N ASN A 64 13.54 8.87 7.07
CA ASN A 64 13.18 9.03 5.64
C ASN A 64 12.01 10.00 5.41
N GLY A 65 11.78 10.96 6.33
CA GLY A 65 10.67 11.92 6.21
C GLY A 65 9.29 11.34 6.57
N GLU A 66 9.28 10.19 7.22
CA GLU A 66 8.07 9.54 7.74
C GLU A 66 7.59 10.21 9.02
N VAL A 67 6.30 10.11 9.29
CA VAL A 67 5.74 10.38 10.62
C VAL A 67 5.66 9.05 11.35
N ILE A 68 6.41 8.94 12.44
CA ILE A 68 6.39 7.78 13.34
C ILE A 68 5.45 8.05 14.50
N ILE A 69 4.51 7.13 14.74
CA ILE A 69 3.61 7.16 15.89
C ILE A 69 3.55 5.79 16.57
N LEU A 70 3.15 5.78 17.84
CA LEU A 70 2.81 4.56 18.57
C LEU A 70 1.30 4.50 18.79
N LEU A 71 0.66 3.42 18.35
CA LEU A 71 -0.74 3.14 18.62
C LEU A 71 -0.85 2.09 19.72
N ARG A 72 -1.28 2.52 20.91
CA ARG A 72 -1.47 1.64 22.08
C ARG A 72 -2.69 0.74 21.89
N TYR A 73 -2.62 -0.47 22.44
CA TYR A 73 -3.72 -1.42 22.57
C TYR A 73 -3.84 -1.96 24.00
N ARG A 74 -5.00 -2.52 24.35
CA ARG A 74 -5.17 -3.25 25.61
C ARG A 74 -4.61 -4.67 25.46
N PRO A 75 -3.67 -5.13 26.29
CA PRO A 75 -3.18 -6.51 26.21
C PRO A 75 -4.23 -7.52 26.77
N PRO A 76 -4.15 -8.81 26.38
CA PRO A 76 -3.19 -9.38 25.42
C PRO A 76 -3.53 -9.06 23.96
N TYR A 77 -2.55 -9.21 23.07
CA TYR A 77 -2.70 -8.97 21.63
C TYR A 77 -1.97 -10.06 20.85
N ASP A 78 -2.70 -10.88 20.09
CA ASP A 78 -2.15 -11.97 19.29
C ASP A 78 -1.73 -11.45 17.89
N TRP A 79 -0.55 -10.83 17.84
CA TRP A 79 0.00 -10.24 16.62
C TRP A 79 0.15 -11.25 15.48
N LEU A 80 0.62 -12.47 15.79
CA LEU A 80 0.84 -13.52 14.78
C LEU A 80 -0.48 -13.97 14.16
N SER A 81 -1.56 -14.09 14.94
CA SER A 81 -2.88 -14.40 14.38
C SER A 81 -3.40 -13.27 13.47
N VAL A 82 -3.19 -12.01 13.84
CA VAL A 82 -3.56 -10.84 13.01
C VAL A 82 -2.79 -10.81 11.71
N THR A 83 -1.45 -10.93 11.74
CA THR A 83 -0.64 -10.92 10.53
C THR A 83 -0.89 -12.14 9.65
N SER A 84 -1.11 -13.32 10.22
CA SER A 84 -1.48 -14.52 9.44
C SER A 84 -2.82 -14.33 8.73
N PHE A 85 -3.82 -13.74 9.41
CA PHE A 85 -5.12 -13.44 8.81
C PHE A 85 -5.00 -12.46 7.64
N LEU A 86 -4.23 -11.38 7.83
CA LEU A 86 -3.99 -10.34 6.82
C LEU A 86 -3.16 -10.88 5.65
N GLN A 87 -2.12 -11.68 5.91
CA GLN A 87 -1.25 -12.27 4.89
C GLN A 87 -2.04 -13.19 3.96
N ALA A 88 -2.92 -14.03 4.50
CA ALA A 88 -3.78 -14.91 3.68
C ALA A 88 -4.71 -14.14 2.72
N ARG A 89 -4.92 -12.84 2.97
CA ARG A 89 -5.82 -11.94 2.22
C ARG A 89 -5.07 -10.78 1.54
N ALA A 90 -3.74 -10.76 1.60
CA ALA A 90 -2.95 -9.65 1.12
C ALA A 90 -3.15 -9.47 -0.39
N ILE A 91 -3.41 -8.24 -0.82
CA ILE A 91 -3.52 -7.93 -2.24
C ILE A 91 -2.14 -7.63 -2.80
N ALA A 92 -1.66 -8.47 -3.72
CA ALA A 92 -0.40 -8.26 -4.42
C ALA A 92 -0.34 -6.86 -5.05
N GLY A 93 0.74 -6.13 -4.79
CA GLY A 93 0.92 -4.76 -5.26
C GLY A 93 0.39 -3.68 -4.30
N VAL A 94 -0.53 -4.01 -3.38
CA VAL A 94 -1.06 -3.06 -2.38
C VAL A 94 -0.53 -3.35 -0.99
N GLU A 95 -0.45 -4.62 -0.61
CA GLU A 95 -0.13 -5.06 0.74
C GLU A 95 1.02 -6.07 0.74
N VAL A 96 1.89 -5.94 1.72
CA VAL A 96 3.01 -6.85 1.98
C VAL A 96 3.00 -7.18 3.46
N VAL A 97 2.87 -8.46 3.78
CA VAL A 97 2.68 -8.93 5.15
C VAL A 97 3.64 -10.07 5.45
N SER A 98 4.40 -9.90 6.53
CA SER A 98 5.26 -10.91 7.15
C SER A 98 4.82 -11.16 8.60
N SER A 99 5.51 -12.07 9.29
CA SER A 99 5.23 -12.38 10.70
C SER A 99 5.45 -11.19 11.63
N ASP A 100 6.29 -10.22 11.25
CA ASP A 100 6.75 -9.10 12.07
C ASP A 100 6.36 -7.73 11.50
N ARG A 101 5.86 -7.66 10.26
CA ARG A 101 5.56 -6.39 9.59
C ARG A 101 4.32 -6.48 8.72
N TYR A 102 3.52 -5.42 8.73
CA TYR A 102 2.49 -5.15 7.74
C TYR A 102 2.82 -3.84 7.04
N ALA A 103 2.81 -3.82 5.71
CA ALA A 103 2.93 -2.59 4.95
C ALA A 103 1.84 -2.53 3.87
N ARG A 104 1.33 -1.32 3.62
CA ARG A 104 0.40 -1.10 2.52
C ARG A 104 0.58 0.26 1.85
N THR A 105 0.23 0.32 0.58
CA THR A 105 -0.04 1.58 -0.10
C THR A 105 -1.42 2.11 0.30
N ILE A 106 -1.56 3.43 0.29
CA ILE A 106 -2.78 4.12 0.67
C ILE A 106 -3.04 5.28 -0.29
N GLU A 107 -4.32 5.56 -0.52
CA GLU A 107 -4.79 6.76 -1.20
C GLU A 107 -5.81 7.45 -0.29
N ILE A 108 -5.67 8.76 -0.12
CA ILE A 108 -6.64 9.64 0.54
C ILE A 108 -6.73 10.89 -0.32
N ASP A 109 -7.93 11.28 -0.71
CA ASP A 109 -8.28 12.35 -1.67
C ASP A 109 -7.27 12.49 -2.82
N GLY A 110 -7.02 11.41 -3.57
CA GLY A 110 -6.12 11.40 -4.73
C GLY A 110 -4.63 11.57 -4.42
N VAL A 111 -4.24 11.58 -3.15
CA VAL A 111 -2.82 11.61 -2.74
C VAL A 111 -2.42 10.26 -2.20
N HIS A 112 -1.25 9.79 -2.64
CA HIS A 112 -0.72 8.49 -2.27
C HIS A 112 0.25 8.56 -1.12
N GLY A 113 0.39 7.43 -0.44
CA GLY A 113 1.50 7.19 0.45
C GLY A 113 1.56 5.73 0.87
N VAL A 114 2.36 5.49 1.89
CA VAL A 114 2.61 4.15 2.43
C VAL A 114 2.55 4.20 3.94
N VAL A 115 1.99 3.14 4.53
CA VAL A 115 2.06 2.90 5.97
C VAL A 115 2.76 1.57 6.22
N THR A 116 3.61 1.54 7.24
CA THR A 116 4.24 0.34 7.78
C THR A 116 3.85 0.20 9.26
N VAL A 117 3.58 -1.02 9.69
CA VAL A 117 3.12 -1.37 11.03
C VAL A 117 3.91 -2.55 11.55
N GLU A 118 4.48 -2.38 12.74
CA GLU A 118 5.34 -3.35 13.41
C GLU A 118 4.96 -3.43 14.90
N PRO A 119 5.12 -4.58 15.56
CA PRO A 119 4.95 -4.67 17.00
C PRO A 119 6.02 -3.84 17.71
N SER A 120 5.65 -3.22 18.83
CA SER A 120 6.57 -2.42 19.64
C SER A 120 6.37 -2.72 21.13
N SER A 121 7.35 -2.30 21.94
CA SER A 121 7.29 -2.48 23.39
C SER A 121 6.20 -1.62 24.04
N GLY A 122 5.71 -2.06 25.21
CA GLY A 122 4.70 -1.34 25.98
C GLY A 122 3.27 -1.42 25.42
N ASN A 123 2.88 -2.57 24.86
CA ASN A 123 1.53 -2.79 24.32
C ASN A 123 1.15 -1.77 23.24
N ALA A 124 2.03 -1.60 22.25
CA ALA A 124 1.84 -0.69 21.13
C ALA A 124 2.22 -1.31 19.80
N LEU A 125 1.65 -0.77 18.73
CA LEU A 125 2.15 -0.91 17.38
C LEU A 125 2.91 0.35 16.97
N ARG A 126 4.11 0.19 16.43
CA ARG A 126 4.89 1.25 15.78
C ARG A 126 4.38 1.42 14.36
N ILE A 127 3.96 2.63 14.03
CA ILE A 127 3.49 2.99 12.69
C ILE A 127 4.48 3.97 12.08
N ALA A 128 4.96 3.68 10.88
CA ALA A 128 5.63 4.64 10.02
C ALA A 128 4.69 5.05 8.90
N ILE A 129 4.43 6.36 8.77
CA ILE A 129 3.54 6.93 7.77
C ILE A 129 4.35 7.81 6.83
N ARG A 130 4.45 7.41 5.56
CA ARG A 130 4.97 8.26 4.49
C ARG A 130 3.79 8.80 3.70
N PHE A 131 3.34 10.01 4.02
CA PHE A 131 2.20 10.64 3.36
C PHE A 131 2.43 12.16 3.20
N PRO A 132 2.23 12.75 2.00
CA PRO A 132 2.54 14.16 1.74
C PRO A 132 1.67 15.17 2.50
N ARG A 133 0.48 14.79 3.00
CA ARG A 133 -0.45 15.71 3.67
C ARG A 133 -0.66 15.34 5.14
N LEU A 134 -0.16 16.17 6.06
CA LEU A 134 -0.31 15.94 7.51
C LEU A 134 -1.76 16.00 7.98
N SER A 135 -2.62 16.76 7.29
CA SER A 135 -4.06 16.82 7.58
C SER A 135 -4.76 15.47 7.39
N ALA A 136 -4.17 14.53 6.65
CA ALA A 136 -4.70 13.17 6.47
C ALA A 136 -4.34 12.22 7.63
N LEU A 137 -3.42 12.59 8.53
CA LEU A 137 -2.97 11.72 9.62
C LEU A 137 -4.10 11.21 10.52
N PRO A 138 -5.09 12.04 10.95
CA PRO A 138 -6.21 11.54 11.75
C PRO A 138 -6.99 10.42 11.04
N THR A 139 -7.24 10.57 9.75
CA THR A 139 -7.92 9.55 8.92
C THR A 139 -7.09 8.27 8.82
N ILE A 140 -5.78 8.39 8.57
CA ILE A 140 -4.85 7.24 8.51
C ILE A 140 -4.84 6.50 9.85
N ILE A 141 -4.73 7.23 10.97
CA ILE A 141 -4.74 6.67 12.33
C ILE A 141 -6.06 5.96 12.62
N ALA A 142 -7.20 6.55 12.27
CA ALA A 142 -8.50 5.94 12.45
C ALA A 142 -8.64 4.63 11.65
N ARG A 143 -8.18 4.61 10.40
CA ARG A 143 -8.17 3.39 9.57
C ARG A 143 -7.26 2.31 10.14
N LEU A 144 -6.05 2.67 10.56
CA LEU A 144 -5.12 1.73 11.22
C LEU A 144 -5.70 1.14 12.51
N ARG A 145 -6.34 1.96 13.35
CA ARG A 145 -7.03 1.47 14.55
C ARG A 145 -8.12 0.44 14.23
N ARG A 146 -8.83 0.60 13.12
CA ARG A 146 -9.86 -0.36 12.65
C ARG A 146 -9.25 -1.62 12.07
N VAL A 147 -8.26 -1.50 11.16
CA VAL A 147 -7.58 -2.66 10.56
C VAL A 147 -7.00 -3.59 11.63
N PHE A 148 -6.36 -3.01 12.66
CA PHE A 148 -5.73 -3.77 13.74
C PHE A 148 -6.60 -3.91 14.99
N ASP A 149 -7.88 -3.51 14.95
CA ASP A 149 -8.82 -3.67 16.08
C ASP A 149 -8.27 -3.21 17.44
N LEU A 150 -7.63 -2.04 17.44
CA LEU A 150 -6.89 -1.53 18.60
C LEU A 150 -7.80 -1.02 19.72
N ALA A 151 -9.09 -0.86 19.44
CA ALA A 151 -10.10 -0.42 20.40
C ALA A 151 -10.68 -1.57 21.23
N ALA A 152 -10.54 -2.83 20.79
CA ALA A 152 -11.11 -3.97 21.49
C ALA A 152 -10.55 -4.12 22.92
N ASP A 153 -11.45 -4.48 23.83
CA ASP A 153 -11.14 -4.96 25.17
C ASP A 153 -11.18 -6.49 25.18
N PRO A 154 -10.03 -7.16 24.98
CA PRO A 154 -9.99 -8.62 24.90
C PRO A 154 -10.38 -9.29 26.21
N GLN A 155 -10.22 -8.61 27.35
CA GLN A 155 -10.57 -9.17 28.65
C GLN A 155 -12.08 -9.18 28.83
N ALA A 156 -12.75 -8.07 28.53
CA ALA A 156 -14.21 -7.99 28.59
C ALA A 156 -14.88 -8.95 27.58
N ILE A 157 -14.38 -8.98 26.34
CA ILE A 157 -14.86 -9.91 25.30
C ILE A 157 -14.63 -11.36 25.75
N GLY A 158 -13.44 -11.66 26.24
CA GLY A 158 -13.10 -13.00 26.71
C GLY A 158 -13.94 -13.47 27.89
N ALA A 159 -14.23 -12.58 28.85
CA ALA A 159 -15.07 -12.88 30.00
C ALA A 159 -16.50 -13.25 29.56
N HIS A 160 -17.09 -12.45 28.67
CA HIS A 160 -18.44 -12.71 28.17
C HIS A 160 -18.52 -14.00 27.34
N LEU A 161 -17.61 -14.20 26.38
CA LEU A 161 -17.61 -15.40 25.54
C LEU A 161 -17.31 -16.68 26.34
N ALA A 162 -16.59 -16.58 27.46
CA ALA A 162 -16.31 -17.72 28.33
C ALA A 162 -17.53 -18.21 29.14
N GLU A 163 -18.65 -17.48 29.14
CA GLU A 163 -19.92 -17.92 29.72
C GLU A 163 -20.53 -19.10 28.92
N ASP A 164 -20.23 -19.21 27.62
CA ASP A 164 -20.66 -20.33 26.79
C ASP A 164 -19.67 -21.52 26.92
N PRO A 165 -20.14 -22.71 27.37
CA PRO A 165 -19.30 -23.90 27.48
C PRO A 165 -18.63 -24.35 26.18
N ARG A 166 -19.19 -24.00 25.02
CA ARG A 166 -18.62 -24.33 23.70
C ARG A 166 -17.47 -23.38 23.32
N LEU A 167 -17.46 -22.16 23.85
CA LEU A 167 -16.50 -21.12 23.48
C LEU A 167 -15.36 -20.98 24.51
N VAL A 168 -15.59 -21.33 25.78
CA VAL A 168 -14.59 -21.13 26.86
C VAL A 168 -13.22 -21.71 26.55
N ALA A 169 -13.15 -22.91 25.95
CA ALA A 169 -11.88 -23.54 25.58
C ALA A 169 -11.17 -22.76 24.45
N LEU A 170 -11.93 -22.24 23.48
CA LEU A 170 -11.40 -21.46 22.35
C LEU A 170 -10.87 -20.10 22.81
N VAL A 171 -11.61 -19.42 23.69
CA VAL A 171 -11.20 -18.13 24.28
C VAL A 171 -9.91 -18.29 25.08
N ARG A 172 -9.82 -19.34 25.92
CA ARG A 172 -8.61 -19.63 26.70
C ARG A 172 -7.40 -19.95 25.83
N ALA A 173 -7.61 -20.59 24.67
CA ALA A 173 -6.54 -20.90 23.74
C ALA A 173 -5.97 -19.65 23.04
N ARG A 174 -6.77 -18.59 22.87
CA ARG A 174 -6.39 -17.38 22.13
C ARG A 174 -6.92 -16.09 22.79
N PRO A 175 -6.47 -15.75 24.02
CA PRO A 175 -7.02 -14.62 24.78
C PRO A 175 -6.73 -13.25 24.16
N GLY A 176 -5.73 -13.14 23.28
CA GLY A 176 -5.36 -11.91 22.58
C GLY A 176 -5.93 -11.80 21.15
N LEU A 177 -6.80 -12.73 20.73
CA LEU A 177 -7.34 -12.73 19.38
C LEU A 177 -8.09 -11.43 19.09
N ARG A 178 -7.97 -10.96 17.85
CA ARG A 178 -8.61 -9.74 17.34
C ARG A 178 -9.46 -10.06 16.13
N VAL A 179 -10.30 -9.11 15.74
CA VAL A 179 -11.04 -9.16 14.48
C VAL A 179 -10.42 -8.15 13.52
N PRO A 180 -9.48 -8.54 12.64
CA PRO A 180 -8.87 -7.59 11.72
C PRO A 180 -9.93 -6.94 10.83
N GLY A 181 -9.97 -5.61 10.86
CA GLY A 181 -10.90 -4.80 10.07
C GLY A 181 -10.40 -4.56 8.65
N ALA A 182 -11.09 -3.66 7.94
CA ALA A 182 -10.70 -3.21 6.61
C ALA A 182 -10.15 -1.78 6.61
N TRP A 183 -9.40 -1.44 5.56
CA TRP A 183 -8.85 -0.11 5.36
C TRP A 183 -9.94 0.94 5.08
N ASP A 184 -10.86 0.62 4.16
CA ASP A 184 -12.07 1.38 3.90
C ASP A 184 -13.22 0.47 3.45
N GLY A 185 -14.43 1.02 3.49
CA GLY A 185 -15.66 0.27 3.22
C GLY A 185 -15.78 -0.19 1.78
N PHE A 186 -15.28 0.60 0.81
CA PHE A 186 -15.37 0.24 -0.60
C PHE A 186 -14.44 -0.93 -0.93
N GLU A 187 -13.18 -0.86 -0.51
CA GLU A 187 -12.23 -1.96 -0.65
C GLU A 187 -12.78 -3.24 0.00
N LEU A 188 -13.39 -3.14 1.19
CA LEU A 188 -14.03 -4.26 1.87
C LEU A 188 -15.17 -4.87 1.05
N ALA A 189 -16.07 -4.04 0.54
CA ALA A 189 -17.22 -4.49 -0.25
C ALA A 189 -16.77 -5.17 -1.56
N VAL A 190 -15.75 -4.63 -2.24
CA VAL A 190 -15.14 -5.27 -3.41
C VAL A 190 -14.56 -6.64 -3.06
N ARG A 191 -13.77 -6.73 -1.96
CA ARG A 191 -13.22 -8.01 -1.48
C ARG A 191 -14.32 -9.02 -1.15
N ALA A 192 -15.42 -8.57 -0.54
CA ALA A 192 -16.55 -9.43 -0.20
C ALA A 192 -17.21 -10.01 -1.46
N VAL A 193 -17.45 -9.19 -2.49
CA VAL A 193 -18.02 -9.64 -3.77
C VAL A 193 -17.06 -10.59 -4.51
N LEU A 194 -15.76 -10.26 -4.55
CA LEU A 194 -14.74 -11.12 -5.17
C LEU A 194 -14.65 -12.50 -4.51
N GLY A 195 -14.77 -12.55 -3.17
CA GLY A 195 -14.65 -13.77 -2.37
C GLY A 195 -15.89 -14.66 -2.33
N GLN A 196 -17.00 -14.28 -3.01
CA GLN A 196 -18.21 -15.10 -3.01
C GLN A 196 -17.96 -16.49 -3.61
N GLN A 197 -18.32 -17.52 -2.83
CA GLN A 197 -18.31 -18.95 -3.22
C GLN A 197 -16.93 -19.50 -3.62
N ILE A 198 -15.83 -18.87 -3.21
CA ILE A 198 -14.47 -19.32 -3.52
C ILE A 198 -13.58 -19.30 -2.27
N THR A 199 -12.38 -19.87 -2.38
CA THR A 199 -11.40 -19.84 -1.28
C THR A 199 -10.84 -18.44 -1.07
N VAL A 200 -10.32 -18.18 0.15
CA VAL A 200 -9.66 -16.92 0.50
C VAL A 200 -8.47 -16.62 -0.42
N THR A 201 -7.67 -17.64 -0.74
CA THR A 201 -6.51 -17.50 -1.63
C THR A 201 -6.91 -17.15 -3.06
N ALA A 202 -7.98 -17.77 -3.59
CA ALA A 202 -8.50 -17.43 -4.91
C ALA A 202 -9.07 -16.00 -4.94
N ALA A 203 -9.76 -15.58 -3.89
CA ALA A 203 -10.27 -14.22 -3.75
C ALA A 203 -9.15 -13.18 -3.71
N ALA A 204 -8.08 -13.43 -2.95
CA ALA A 204 -6.89 -12.57 -2.92
C ALA A 204 -6.20 -12.50 -4.30
N GLY A 205 -6.14 -13.63 -5.03
CA GLY A 205 -5.64 -13.67 -6.40
C GLY A 205 -6.44 -12.80 -7.37
N LEU A 206 -7.78 -12.89 -7.34
CA LEU A 206 -8.66 -12.03 -8.15
C LEU A 206 -8.52 -10.55 -7.78
N ALA A 207 -8.39 -10.24 -6.49
CA ALA A 207 -8.15 -8.87 -6.03
C ALA A 207 -6.80 -8.34 -6.55
N GLY A 208 -5.75 -9.17 -6.56
CA GLY A 208 -4.45 -8.83 -7.15
C GLY A 208 -4.54 -8.55 -8.65
N GLN A 209 -5.29 -9.36 -9.41
CA GLN A 209 -5.52 -9.12 -10.84
C GLN A 209 -6.30 -7.83 -11.09
N LEU A 210 -7.34 -7.57 -10.28
CA LEU A 210 -8.10 -6.32 -10.34
C LEU A 210 -7.20 -5.12 -10.07
N VAL A 211 -6.33 -5.17 -9.06
CA VAL A 211 -5.37 -4.09 -8.77
C VAL A 211 -4.35 -3.94 -9.89
N ALA A 212 -3.77 -5.02 -10.40
CA ALA A 212 -2.79 -4.94 -11.48
C ALA A 212 -3.36 -4.28 -12.74
N ARG A 213 -4.67 -4.42 -12.99
CA ARG A 213 -5.34 -3.90 -14.18
C ARG A 213 -5.92 -2.50 -13.97
N TYR A 214 -6.54 -2.24 -12.83
CA TYR A 214 -7.29 -1.01 -12.57
C TYR A 214 -6.68 -0.16 -11.45
N GLY A 215 -5.82 -0.69 -10.59
CA GLY A 215 -5.12 0.09 -9.58
C GLY A 215 -4.22 1.18 -10.17
N GLN A 216 -3.92 2.23 -9.40
CA GLN A 216 -2.98 3.25 -9.85
C GLN A 216 -1.56 2.86 -9.48
N ARG A 217 -0.71 2.69 -10.49
CA ARG A 217 0.70 2.38 -10.28
C ARG A 217 1.44 3.54 -9.61
N LEU A 218 2.23 3.23 -8.59
CA LEU A 218 3.15 4.15 -7.95
C LEU A 218 4.49 4.12 -8.69
N LEU A 219 5.05 5.30 -8.98
CA LEU A 219 6.34 5.43 -9.67
C LEU A 219 7.47 5.68 -8.66
N GLU A 220 7.66 4.73 -7.75
CA GLU A 220 8.69 4.78 -6.70
C GLU A 220 9.50 3.46 -6.68
N PRO A 221 10.74 3.44 -7.19
CA PRO A 221 11.53 2.21 -7.33
C PRO A 221 11.72 1.42 -6.03
N VAL A 222 11.90 2.11 -4.90
CA VAL A 222 12.06 1.48 -3.58
C VAL A 222 10.80 0.71 -3.18
N LEU A 223 9.62 1.27 -3.44
CA LEU A 223 8.36 0.58 -3.14
C LEU A 223 8.12 -0.62 -4.06
N GLU A 224 8.56 -0.52 -5.32
CA GLU A 224 8.52 -1.65 -6.25
C GLU A 224 9.37 -2.82 -5.76
N THR A 225 10.58 -2.55 -5.25
CA THR A 225 11.42 -3.61 -4.65
C THR A 225 10.82 -4.24 -3.39
N GLU A 226 9.95 -3.50 -2.68
CA GLU A 226 9.19 -4.03 -1.54
C GLU A 226 7.90 -4.76 -1.95
N GLY A 227 7.50 -4.72 -3.23
CA GLY A 227 6.24 -5.31 -3.71
C GLY A 227 5.01 -4.38 -3.59
N LEU A 228 5.21 -3.11 -3.22
CA LEU A 228 4.19 -2.07 -3.09
C LEU A 228 4.13 -1.22 -4.37
N THR A 229 3.40 -1.70 -5.37
CA THR A 229 3.45 -1.14 -6.73
C THR A 229 2.22 -0.34 -7.13
N HIS A 230 1.08 -0.53 -6.45
CA HIS A 230 -0.20 0.08 -6.83
C HIS A 230 -0.96 0.55 -5.59
N VAL A 231 -1.81 1.56 -5.72
CA VAL A 231 -2.94 1.78 -4.80
C VAL A 231 -4.19 1.07 -5.32
N PHE A 232 -5.03 0.61 -4.40
CA PHE A 232 -6.30 -0.03 -4.72
C PHE A 232 -7.19 0.92 -5.54
N PRO A 233 -7.88 0.46 -6.60
CA PRO A 233 -8.68 1.34 -7.43
C PRO A 233 -9.89 1.88 -6.67
N GLY A 234 -10.05 3.21 -6.67
CA GLY A 234 -11.23 3.86 -6.13
C GLY A 234 -12.51 3.62 -6.97
N PRO A 235 -13.69 4.00 -6.44
CA PRO A 235 -14.98 3.74 -7.08
C PRO A 235 -15.09 4.43 -8.45
N GLU A 236 -14.59 5.65 -8.59
CA GLU A 236 -14.57 6.41 -9.86
C GLU A 236 -13.84 5.69 -10.99
N ARG A 237 -12.86 4.86 -10.64
CA ARG A 237 -12.10 4.11 -11.63
C ARG A 237 -12.74 2.77 -11.96
N LEU A 238 -13.38 2.13 -10.98
CA LEU A 238 -14.04 0.84 -11.20
C LEU A 238 -15.41 0.98 -11.87
N ALA A 239 -16.17 2.03 -11.59
CA ALA A 239 -17.52 2.21 -12.14
C ALA A 239 -17.58 2.18 -13.69
N PRO A 240 -16.66 2.84 -14.43
CA PRO A 240 -16.64 2.77 -15.89
C PRO A 240 -15.77 1.63 -16.45
N ALA A 241 -15.23 0.75 -15.61
CA ALA A 241 -14.30 -0.28 -16.05
C ALA A 241 -15.00 -1.40 -16.83
N ASP A 242 -14.30 -2.00 -17.79
CA ASP A 242 -14.69 -3.29 -18.36
C ASP A 242 -14.00 -4.42 -17.59
N LEU A 243 -14.76 -5.18 -16.79
CA LEU A 243 -14.25 -6.30 -15.99
C LEU A 243 -14.29 -7.66 -16.71
N SER A 244 -14.69 -7.70 -18.00
CA SER A 244 -14.80 -8.95 -18.78
C SER A 244 -13.49 -9.75 -18.83
N THR A 245 -12.35 -9.05 -18.78
CA THR A 245 -11.01 -9.65 -18.86
C THR A 245 -10.51 -10.24 -17.54
N LEU A 246 -11.22 -10.05 -16.42
CA LEU A 246 -10.84 -10.61 -15.11
C LEU A 246 -11.27 -12.07 -14.92
N GLY A 247 -11.95 -12.67 -15.90
CA GLY A 247 -12.43 -14.07 -15.80
C GLY A 247 -13.51 -14.27 -14.72
N LEU A 248 -14.19 -13.19 -14.30
CA LEU A 248 -15.25 -13.24 -13.31
C LEU A 248 -16.57 -13.73 -13.94
N PRO A 249 -17.44 -14.43 -13.19
CA PRO A 249 -18.82 -14.63 -13.61
C PRO A 249 -19.49 -13.28 -13.91
N ARG A 250 -20.31 -13.23 -14.97
CA ARG A 250 -20.96 -11.98 -15.43
C ARG A 250 -21.72 -11.26 -14.32
N THR A 251 -22.44 -12.00 -13.48
CA THR A 251 -23.19 -11.46 -12.34
C THR A 251 -22.26 -10.80 -11.33
N ARG A 252 -21.11 -11.42 -11.02
CA ARG A 252 -20.12 -10.87 -10.08
C ARG A 252 -19.48 -9.58 -10.61
N ALA A 253 -19.14 -9.56 -11.91
CA ALA A 253 -18.65 -8.35 -12.56
C ALA A 253 -19.71 -7.22 -12.51
N ALA A 254 -20.97 -7.52 -12.85
CA ALA A 254 -22.06 -6.56 -12.79
C ALA A 254 -22.29 -6.02 -11.37
N THR A 255 -22.18 -6.87 -10.34
CA THR A 255 -22.27 -6.45 -8.93
C THR A 255 -21.14 -5.49 -8.56
N LEU A 256 -19.89 -5.75 -8.98
CA LEU A 256 -18.77 -4.83 -8.70
C LEU A 256 -18.95 -3.46 -9.35
N LEU A 257 -19.41 -3.44 -10.61
CA LEU A 257 -19.69 -2.19 -11.33
C LEU A 257 -20.83 -1.41 -10.67
N SER A 258 -21.91 -2.12 -10.30
CA SER A 258 -23.07 -1.51 -9.62
C SER A 258 -22.70 -0.97 -8.24
N LEU A 259 -21.89 -1.71 -7.49
CA LEU A 259 -21.34 -1.28 -6.20
C LEU A 259 -20.50 -0.01 -6.37
N ALA A 260 -19.59 0.02 -7.34
CA ALA A 260 -18.76 1.19 -7.60
C ALA A 260 -19.61 2.41 -7.98
N ALA A 261 -20.57 2.24 -8.90
CA ALA A 261 -21.50 3.31 -9.29
C ALA A 261 -22.34 3.83 -8.12
N ALA A 262 -22.79 2.96 -7.22
CA ALA A 262 -23.53 3.36 -6.03
C ALA A 262 -22.67 4.21 -5.07
N VAL A 263 -21.39 3.86 -4.89
CA VAL A 263 -20.47 4.64 -4.04
C VAL A 263 -20.07 5.97 -4.70
N VAL A 264 -19.97 6.03 -6.03
CA VAL A 264 -19.80 7.30 -6.75
C VAL A 264 -21.01 8.21 -6.52
N ALA A 265 -22.22 7.66 -6.61
CA ALA A 265 -23.46 8.41 -6.40
C ALA A 265 -23.65 8.87 -4.95
N ASP A 266 -23.28 8.02 -3.98
CA ASP A 266 -23.30 8.31 -2.55
C ASP A 266 -22.04 7.77 -1.86
N PRO A 267 -21.01 8.62 -1.64
CA PRO A 267 -19.79 8.23 -0.94
C PRO A 267 -20.00 7.75 0.50
N GLN A 268 -21.18 7.99 1.10
CA GLN A 268 -21.53 7.56 2.46
C GLN A 268 -22.30 6.24 2.50
N VAL A 269 -22.65 5.64 1.36
CA VAL A 269 -23.46 4.40 1.32
C VAL A 269 -22.82 3.22 2.06
N LEU A 270 -21.49 3.22 2.21
CA LEU A 270 -20.72 2.22 2.98
C LEU A 270 -20.15 2.78 4.30
N GLY A 271 -20.61 3.96 4.71
CA GLY A 271 -20.30 4.53 6.02
C GLY A 271 -20.86 3.66 7.15
N ALA A 272 -20.32 3.82 8.36
CA ALA A 272 -20.98 3.28 9.55
C ALA A 272 -22.39 3.88 9.59
N GLY A 273 -23.41 3.01 9.66
CA GLY A 273 -24.81 3.42 9.61
C GLY A 273 -25.07 4.58 10.57
N ARG A 274 -25.84 5.57 10.09
CA ARG A 274 -26.52 6.51 10.98
C ARG A 274 -27.56 5.69 11.75
N GLU A 275 -27.19 5.24 12.94
CA GLU A 275 -28.16 5.00 14.01
C GLU A 275 -28.44 6.31 14.75
#